data_AF-A0A511IYM3-F1
#
_entry.id   AF-A0A511IYM3-F1
#
_cell.length_a   1.000
_cell.length_b   1.000
_cell.length_c   1.000
_cell.angle_alpha   90.00
_cell.angle_beta   90.00
_cell.angle_gamma   90.00
#
_symmetry.space_group_name_H-M   'P 1'
#
loop_
_entity.id
_entity.type
_entity.pdbx_description
1 polymer ?
#
loop_
_entity_poly.entity_id
_entity_poly.type
_entity_poly.pdbx_seq_one_letter_code
_entity_poly.pdbx_strand_id
1 'polypeptide(L)'
;MNQEFVEKYQGTSLATAKKLLKESHQQVMSMLRLFKNEELFQKKQFAWIGNTTLGSYFISSTASHYEWGIKKVKRYKKYKVRKFK
;
A
#
# COMPACT_ATOMS: atom_id res chain seq x y z
N MET A 1 9.86 10.33 7.02
CA MET A 1 9.15 9.37 6.14
C MET A 1 8.24 10.04 5.09
N ASN A 2 7.13 10.72 5.43
CA ASN A 2 6.23 11.27 4.40
C ASN A 2 6.90 12.31 3.49
N GLN A 3 7.75 13.16 4.06
CA GLN A 3 8.50 14.17 3.32
C GLN A 3 9.51 13.53 2.35
N GLU A 4 10.26 12.52 2.81
CA GLU A 4 11.19 11.76 1.96
C GLU A 4 10.47 11.08 0.78
N PHE A 5 9.25 10.56 0.98
CA PHE A 5 8.47 10.00 -0.13
C PHE A 5 8.09 11.06 -1.16
N VAL A 6 7.73 12.27 -0.71
CA VAL A 6 7.45 13.38 -1.62
C VAL A 6 8.72 13.76 -2.37
N GLU A 7 9.83 14.00 -1.68
CA GLU A 7 11.10 14.39 -2.28
C GLU A 7 11.56 13.37 -3.34
N LYS A 8 11.46 12.07 -3.02
CA LYS A 8 11.88 10.98 -3.90
C LYS A 8 10.96 10.77 -5.11
N TYR A 9 9.64 10.95 -4.96
CA TYR A 9 8.68 10.53 -5.98
C TYR A 9 7.86 11.67 -6.61
N GLN A 10 8.01 12.94 -6.18
CA GLN A 10 7.25 14.08 -6.71
C GLN A 10 7.38 14.27 -8.24
N GLY A 11 8.55 13.97 -8.81
CA GLY A 11 8.81 14.04 -10.24
C GLY A 11 8.38 12.79 -11.03
N THR A 12 7.82 11.77 -10.36
CA THR A 12 7.47 10.50 -11.00
C THR A 12 6.26 10.69 -11.91
N SER A 13 6.42 10.36 -13.19
CA SER A 13 5.30 10.38 -14.14
C SER A 13 4.20 9.41 -13.71
N LEU A 14 2.95 9.69 -14.09
CA LEU A 14 1.82 8.79 -13.81
C LEU A 14 2.04 7.37 -14.38
N ALA A 15 2.65 7.27 -15.57
CA ALA A 15 2.94 5.99 -16.20
C ALA A 15 3.95 5.18 -15.38
N THR A 16 5.03 5.83 -14.94
CA THR A 16 6.04 5.22 -14.08
C THR A 16 5.45 4.83 -12.72
N ALA A 17 4.67 5.70 -12.09
CA ALA A 17 4.03 5.42 -10.80
C ALA A 17 3.12 4.18 -10.86
N LYS A 18 2.33 4.03 -11.94
CA LYS A 18 1.50 2.83 -12.16
C LYS A 18 2.32 1.56 -12.34
N LYS A 19 3.44 1.63 -13.08
CA LYS A 19 4.36 0.51 -13.26
C LYS A 19 4.96 0.08 -11.92
N LEU A 20 5.53 1.02 -11.16
CA LEU A 20 6.11 0.77 -9.84
C LEU A 20 5.08 0.20 -8.85
N LEU A 21 3.85 0.71 -8.85
CA LEU A 21 2.78 0.17 -8.01
C LEU A 21 2.43 -1.28 -8.38
N LYS A 22 2.35 -1.60 -9.68
CA LYS A 22 2.07 -2.97 -10.14
C LYS A 22 3.20 -3.93 -9.74
N GLU A 23 4.45 -3.53 -9.95
CA GLU A 23 5.63 -4.34 -9.63
C GLU A 23 5.75 -4.59 -8.12
N SER A 24 5.63 -3.54 -7.31
CA SER A 24 5.68 -3.68 -5.85
C SER A 24 4.51 -4.50 -5.30
N HIS A 25 3.31 -4.36 -5.86
CA HIS A 25 2.17 -5.22 -5.51
C HIS A 25 2.47 -6.70 -5.78
N GLN A 26 3.03 -7.02 -6.94
CA GLN A 26 3.41 -8.40 -7.28
C GLN A 26 4.46 -8.95 -6.31
N GLN A 27 5.47 -8.16 -5.96
CA GLN A 27 6.49 -8.55 -4.98
C GLN A 27 5.88 -8.85 -3.60
N VAL A 28 4.98 -7.99 -3.12
CA VAL A 28 4.28 -8.21 -1.85
C VAL A 28 3.42 -9.47 -1.90
N MET A 29 2.70 -9.71 -3.00
CA MET A 29 1.88 -10.91 -3.16
C MET A 29 2.71 -12.19 -3.27
N SER A 30 3.86 -12.14 -3.93
CA SER A 30 4.81 -13.27 -3.96
C SER A 30 5.37 -13.56 -2.57
N MET A 31 5.71 -12.52 -1.80
CA MET A 31 6.17 -12.67 -0.41
C MET A 31 5.08 -13.27 0.49
N LEU A 32 3.84 -12.80 0.37
CA LEU A 32 2.71 -13.31 1.15
C LEU A 32 2.50 -14.82 0.96
N ARG A 33 2.73 -15.34 -0.26
CA ARG A 33 2.57 -16.77 -0.59
C ARG A 33 3.62 -17.68 0.05
N LEU A 34 4.69 -17.14 0.60
CA LEU A 34 5.73 -17.92 1.27
C LEU A 34 5.32 -18.34 2.69
N PHE A 35 4.30 -17.69 3.26
CA PHE A 35 3.86 -17.92 4.63
C PHE A 35 2.61 -18.79 4.69
N LYS A 36 2.54 -19.64 5.70
CA LYS A 36 1.34 -20.40 6.06
C LYS A 36 0.33 -19.53 6.79
N ASN A 37 -0.92 -19.98 6.85
CA ASN A 37 -1.97 -19.25 7.55
C ASN A 37 -1.63 -19.03 9.04
N GLU A 38 -1.00 -20.00 9.70
CA GLU A 38 -0.60 -19.89 11.09
C GLU A 38 0.43 -18.78 11.28
N GLU A 39 1.43 -18.71 10.38
CA GLU A 39 2.46 -17.67 10.39
C GLU A 39 1.86 -16.27 10.13
N LEU A 40 0.83 -16.20 9.28
CA LEU A 40 0.15 -14.96 8.94
C LEU A 40 -0.78 -14.46 10.05
N PHE A 41 -1.48 -15.34 10.77
CA PHE A 41 -2.61 -14.96 11.61
C PHE A 41 -2.50 -15.36 13.08
N GLN A 42 -1.49 -16.12 13.49
CA GLN A 42 -1.19 -16.34 14.91
C GLN A 42 -0.21 -15.30 15.44
N LYS A 43 -0.31 -15.02 16.74
CA LYS A 43 0.61 -14.11 17.44
C LYS A 43 1.93 -14.84 17.76
N LYS A 44 2.97 -14.05 18.06
CA LYS A 44 4.30 -14.54 18.52
C LYS A 44 5.03 -15.47 17.54
N GLN A 45 4.63 -15.47 16.25
CA GLN A 45 5.33 -16.22 15.20
C GLN A 45 6.69 -15.61 14.86
N PHE A 46 6.84 -14.28 15.04
CA PHE A 46 8.09 -13.56 14.80
C PHE A 46 8.32 -12.51 15.88
N ALA A 47 9.55 -12.41 16.40
CA ALA A 47 9.89 -11.53 17.53
C ALA A 47 9.65 -10.04 17.24
N TRP A 48 9.85 -9.60 16.01
CA TRP A 48 9.73 -8.19 15.61
C TRP A 48 8.27 -7.71 15.45
N ILE A 49 7.31 -8.63 15.39
CA ILE A 49 5.89 -8.33 15.13
C ILE A 49 5.16 -7.90 16.41
N GLY A 50 5.76 -8.11 17.59
CA GLY A 50 5.17 -7.72 18.87
C GLY A 50 3.81 -8.40 19.11
N ASN A 51 2.79 -7.60 19.41
CA ASN A 51 1.45 -8.09 19.78
C ASN A 51 0.46 -8.24 18.60
N THR A 52 0.88 -7.92 17.38
CA THR A 52 0.04 -8.07 16.17
C THR A 52 0.31 -9.41 15.45
N THR A 53 -0.25 -9.57 14.26
CA THR A 53 0.00 -10.70 13.36
C THR A 53 0.75 -10.23 12.10
N LEU A 54 1.50 -11.12 11.44
CA LEU A 54 2.19 -10.78 10.20
C LEU A 54 1.23 -10.30 9.11
N GLY A 55 0.07 -10.97 8.99
CA GLY A 55 -0.99 -10.62 8.06
C GLY A 55 -1.50 -9.18 8.23
N SER A 56 -1.46 -8.62 9.45
CA SER A 56 -1.87 -7.24 9.68
C SER A 56 -0.99 -6.22 8.92
N TYR A 57 0.31 -6.50 8.78
CA TYR A 57 1.22 -5.66 7.99
C TYR A 57 0.89 -5.74 6.50
N PHE A 58 0.66 -6.94 5.98
CA PHE A 58 0.23 -7.13 4.58
C PHE A 58 -1.07 -6.38 4.29
N ILE A 59 -2.09 -6.52 5.14
CA ILE A 59 -3.38 -5.84 4.99
C ILE A 59 -3.20 -4.33 5.05
N SER A 60 -2.47 -3.83 6.04
CA SER A 60 -2.21 -2.40 6.25
C SER A 60 -1.50 -1.78 5.05
N SER A 61 -0.49 -2.44 4.50
CA SER A 61 0.31 -1.96 3.36
C SER A 61 -0.32 -2.21 2.00
N THR A 62 -1.37 -3.03 1.90
CA THR A 62 -2.05 -3.34 0.63
C THR A 62 -3.51 -2.91 0.66
N ALA A 63 -4.45 -3.84 0.91
CA ALA A 63 -5.88 -3.63 0.77
C ALA A 63 -6.37 -2.34 1.45
N SER A 64 -6.01 -2.13 2.71
CA SER A 64 -6.43 -0.94 3.48
C SER A 64 -5.84 0.34 2.89
N HIS A 65 -4.55 0.33 2.51
CA HIS A 65 -3.90 1.50 1.93
C HIS A 65 -4.42 1.82 0.52
N TYR A 66 -4.69 0.79 -0.29
CA TYR A 66 -5.26 0.93 -1.62
C TYR A 66 -6.66 1.55 -1.53
N GLU A 67 -7.49 1.10 -0.59
CA GLU A 67 -8.81 1.68 -0.37
C GLU A 67 -8.71 3.18 -0.05
N TRP A 68 -7.81 3.56 0.86
CA TRP A 68 -7.54 4.96 1.19
C TRP A 68 -7.04 5.76 -0.03
N GLY A 69 -6.07 5.23 -0.78
CA GLY A 69 -5.53 5.88 -1.98
C GLY A 69 -6.60 6.11 -3.05
N ILE A 70 -7.45 5.11 -3.30
CA ILE A 70 -8.58 5.22 -4.22
C ILE A 70 -9.56 6.31 -3.78
N LYS A 71 -9.88 6.39 -2.48
CA LYS A 71 -10.74 7.47 -1.93
C LYS A 71 -10.14 8.86 -2.18
N LYS A 72 -8.82 9.02 -2.02
CA LYS A 72 -8.12 10.29 -2.30
C LYS A 72 -8.19 10.67 -3.78
N VAL A 73 -7.92 9.74 -4.68
CA VAL A 73 -8.00 9.96 -6.13
C VAL A 73 -9.43 10.35 -6.56
N LYS A 74 -10.45 9.62 -6.07
CA LYS A 74 -11.85 9.92 -6.36
C LYS A 74 -12.24 11.32 -5.90
N ARG A 75 -11.83 11.72 -4.69
CA ARG A 75 -12.08 13.06 -4.15
C ARG A 75 -11.45 14.15 -5.04
N TYR A 76 -10.21 13.96 -5.47
CA TYR A 76 -9.52 14.92 -6.34
C TYR A 76 -10.19 15.05 -7.71
N LYS A 77 -10.57 13.92 -8.33
CA LYS A 77 -11.33 13.93 -9.59
C LYS A 77 -12.63 14.74 -9.46
N LYS A 78 -13.40 14.52 -8.39
CA LYS A 78 -14.64 15.28 -8.12
C LYS A 78 -14.36 16.77 -7.92
N TYR A 79 -13.29 17.14 -7.21
CA TYR A 79 -12.90 18.54 -7.02
C TYR A 79 -12.55 19.22 -8.35
N LYS A 80 -11.77 18.57 -9.21
CA LYS A 80 -11.42 19.10 -10.55
C LYS A 80 -12.67 19.33 -11.40
N VAL A 81 -13.59 18.37 -11.48
CA VAL A 81 -14.83 18.53 -12.25
C VAL A 81 -15.67 19.71 -11.75
N ARG A 82 -15.74 19.93 -10.44
CA ARG A 82 -16.49 21.05 -9.84
C ARG A 82 -15.83 22.42 -10.03
N LYS A 83 -14.51 22.47 -10.20
CA LYS A 83 -13.76 23.73 -10.36
C LYS A 83 -13.85 24.29 -11.79
N PHE A 84 -14.19 23.46 -12.77
CA PHE A 84 -14.29 23.82 -14.19
C PHE A 84 -15.73 23.71 -14.73
N LYS A 85 -16.71 23.62 -13.83
CA LYS A 85 -18.13 23.88 -14.09
C LYS A 85 -18.44 25.25 -13.52
#